data_AF-A0AB39P7A5-F1
#
_entry.id   AF-A0AB39P7A5-F1
#
_cell.length_a   1.000
_cell.length_b   1.000
_cell.length_c   1.000
_cell.angle_alpha   90.00
_cell.angle_beta   90.00
_cell.angle_gamma   90.00
#
_symmetry.space_group_name_H-M   'P 1'
#
loop_
_entity.id
_entity.type
_entity.pdbx_description
1 polymer ?
#
loop_
_entity_poly.entity_id
_entity_poly.type
_entity_poly.pdbx_seq_one_letter_code
_entity_poly.pdbx_strand_id
1 'polypeptide(L)'
;MNQPEREAAVRRMLEQASPQVPPDLYADIVRRGGRMQRRRNIARRLLWLVLFAATVAFIVWATMARPWVEPPSDTTPPLTGW
;
A
#
# COMPACT_ATOMS: atom_id res chain seq x y z
N MET A 1 26.94 -22.42 -14.01
CA MET A 1 27.29 -22.82 -12.63
C MET A 1 26.62 -24.14 -12.35
N ASN A 2 27.43 -25.19 -12.28
CA ASN A 2 26.95 -26.55 -12.09
C ASN A 2 26.66 -26.79 -10.60
N GLN A 3 25.66 -27.62 -10.29
CA GLN A 3 25.28 -27.99 -8.93
C GLN A 3 26.46 -28.42 -8.01
N PRO A 4 27.44 -29.23 -8.49
CA PRO A 4 28.60 -29.58 -7.66
C PRO A 4 29.52 -28.40 -7.31
N GLU A 5 29.63 -27.39 -8.18
CA GLU A 5 30.43 -26.19 -7.90
C GLU A 5 29.79 -25.34 -6.80
N ARG A 6 28.45 -25.29 -6.77
CA ARG A 6 27.70 -24.62 -5.71
C ARG A 6 27.88 -25.32 -4.36
N GLU A 7 27.82 -26.64 -4.33
CA GLU A 7 28.05 -27.41 -3.10
C GLU A 7 29.46 -27.21 -2.56
N ALA A 8 30.48 -27.27 -3.42
CA ALA A 8 31.87 -27.03 -3.01
C ALA A 8 32.09 -25.60 -2.45
N ALA A 9 31.45 -24.60 -3.06
CA ALA A 9 31.51 -23.22 -2.58
C ALA A 9 30.81 -23.04 -1.22
N VAL A 10 29.63 -23.64 -1.04
CA VAL A 10 28.89 -23.61 0.24
C VAL A 10 29.67 -24.32 1.34
N ARG A 11 30.31 -25.46 1.03
CA ARG A 11 31.09 -26.24 1.99
C ARG A 11 32.32 -25.46 2.46
N ARG A 12 33.03 -24.77 1.56
CA ARG A 12 34.11 -23.84 1.93
C ARG A 12 33.64 -22.69 2.82
N MET A 13 32.47 -22.11 2.51
CA MET A 13 31.91 -21.02 3.31
C MET A 13 31.50 -21.46 4.71
N LEU A 14 31.03 -22.70 4.87
CA LEU A 14 30.68 -23.30 6.16
C LEU A 14 31.91 -23.78 6.94
N GLU A 15 32.97 -24.22 6.26
CA GLU A 15 34.26 -24.58 6.87
C GLU A 15 35.03 -23.34 7.35
N GLN A 16 34.81 -22.17 6.73
CA GLN A 16 35.27 -20.89 7.28
C GLN A 16 34.48 -20.57 8.55
N ALA A 17 35.18 -20.54 9.69
CA ALA A 17 34.64 -20.21 10.99
C ALA A 17 33.71 -18.98 10.92
N SER A 18 32.50 -19.11 11.48
CA SER A 18 31.53 -18.02 11.51
C SER A 18 32.18 -16.80 12.17
N PRO A 19 32.22 -15.64 11.51
CA PRO A 19 32.83 -14.44 12.10
C PRO A 19 32.16 -14.15 13.44
N GLN A 20 32.97 -13.95 14.49
CA GLN A 20 32.45 -13.54 15.79
C GLN A 20 31.83 -12.15 15.67
N VAL A 21 30.52 -12.11 15.45
CA VAL A 21 29.75 -10.87 15.42
C VAL A 21 29.52 -10.40 16.86
N PRO A 22 29.77 -9.12 17.16
CA PRO A 22 29.48 -8.55 18.46
C PRO A 22 27.99 -8.76 18.83
N PRO A 23 27.66 -9.25 20.03
CA PRO A 23 26.29 -9.56 20.43
C PRO A 23 25.35 -8.34 20.39
N ASP A 24 25.88 -7.13 20.59
CA ASP A 24 25.10 -5.89 20.53
C ASP A 24 24.71 -5.44 19.12
N LEU A 25 25.34 -6.01 18.08
CA LEU A 25 25.10 -5.60 16.69
C LEU A 25 23.67 -5.94 16.24
N TYR A 26 23.11 -7.05 16.70
CA TYR A 26 21.74 -7.46 16.39
C TYR A 26 20.72 -6.52 17.05
N ALA A 27 20.94 -6.17 18.32
CA ALA A 27 20.07 -5.26 19.07
C ALA A 27 20.07 -3.84 18.45
N ASP A 28 21.23 -3.35 18.03
CA ASP A 28 21.36 -2.03 17.39
C ASP A 28 20.71 -1.96 16.01
N ILE A 29 20.81 -3.02 15.20
CA ILE A 29 20.18 -3.11 13.88
C ILE A 29 18.65 -3.18 14.02
N VAL A 30 18.13 -3.98 14.96
CA VAL A 30 16.68 -4.06 15.24
C VAL A 30 16.16 -2.70 15.72
N ARG A 31 16.92 -2.00 16.57
CA ARG A 31 16.56 -0.67 17.11
C ARG A 31 16.62 0.44 16.05
N ARG A 32 17.53 0.36 15.06
CA ARG A 32 17.57 1.28 13.91
C ARG A 32 16.55 0.94 12.82
N GLY A 33 16.34 -0.34 12.52
CA GLY A 33 15.45 -0.80 11.44
C GLY A 33 13.95 -0.59 11.71
N GLY A 34 13.54 -0.57 12.98
CA GLY A 34 12.14 -0.38 13.35
C GLY A 34 11.54 0.96 12.90
N ARG A 35 12.33 2.04 12.84
CA ARG A 35 11.83 3.38 12.48
C ARG A 35 11.52 3.51 10.99
N MET A 36 12.34 2.92 10.11
CA MET A 36 12.15 2.98 8.66
C MET A 36 11.01 2.04 8.20
N GLN A 37 10.88 0.87 8.82
CA GLN A 37 9.80 -0.07 8.54
C GLN A 37 8.44 0.45 9.00
N ARG A 38 8.39 1.07 10.20
CA ARG A 38 7.16 1.71 10.72
C ARG A 38 6.70 2.86 9.83
N ARG A 39 7.63 3.68 9.32
CA ARG A 39 7.31 4.78 8.38
C ARG A 39 6.63 4.26 7.11
N ARG A 40 7.13 3.17 6.52
CA ARG A 40 6.51 2.54 5.34
C ARG A 40 5.11 2.01 5.64
N ASN A 41 4.92 1.34 6.77
CA ASN A 41 3.61 0.81 7.15
C ASN A 41 2.62 1.94 7.47
N ILE A 42 3.06 2.99 8.18
CA ILE A 42 2.23 4.16 8.47
C ILE A 42 1.88 4.91 7.18
N ALA A 43 2.85 5.16 6.30
CA ALA A 43 2.60 5.83 5.02
C ALA A 43 1.60 5.05 4.16
N ARG A 44 1.74 3.72 4.09
CA ARG A 44 0.79 2.87 3.36
C ARG A 44 -0.60 2.83 4.00
N ARG A 45 -0.67 2.85 5.34
CA ARG A 45 -1.95 2.92 6.06
C ARG A 45 -2.62 4.29 5.88
N LEU A 46 -1.85 5.37 5.92
CA LEU A 46 -2.33 6.72 5.61
C LEU A 46 -2.80 6.82 4.17
N LEU A 47 -2.06 6.28 3.20
CA LEU A 47 -2.48 6.23 1.80
C LEU A 47 -3.82 5.50 1.66
N TRP A 48 -3.98 4.34 2.30
CA TRP A 48 -5.24 3.60 2.30
C TRP A 48 -6.38 4.38 2.94
N LEU A 49 -6.14 5.07 4.06
CA LEU A 49 -7.14 5.92 4.70
C LEU A 49 -7.54 7.10 3.81
N VAL A 50 -6.59 7.74 3.15
CA VAL A 50 -6.84 8.84 2.21
C VAL A 50 -7.63 8.35 1.00
N LEU A 51 -7.23 7.21 0.41
CA LEU A 51 -7.97 6.59 -0.69
C LEU A 51 -9.40 6.25 -0.28
N PHE A 52 -9.58 5.63 0.88
CA PHE A 52 -10.91 5.31 1.40
C PHE A 52 -11.77 6.57 1.62
N ALA A 53 -11.20 7.61 2.25
CA ALA A 53 -11.89 8.87 2.44
C ALA A 53 -12.27 9.54 1.11
N ALA A 54 -11.39 9.52 0.11
CA ALA A 54 -11.68 10.03 -1.22
C ALA A 54 -12.80 9.24 -1.91
N THR A 55 -12.81 7.91 -1.80
CA THR A 55 -13.89 7.07 -2.33
C THR A 55 -15.23 7.39 -1.66
N VAL A 56 -15.25 7.52 -0.32
CA VAL A 56 -16.47 7.89 0.42
C VAL A 56 -16.95 9.27 0.00
N ALA A 57 -16.07 10.27 -0.06
CA ALA A 57 -16.42 11.62 -0.51
C ALA A 57 -16.99 11.62 -1.94
N PHE A 58 -16.39 10.85 -2.84
CA PHE A 58 -16.89 10.70 -4.20
C PHE A 58 -18.29 10.06 -4.23
N ILE A 59 -18.54 9.01 -3.45
CA ILE A 59 -19.86 8.37 -3.35
C ILE A 59 -20.89 9.36 -2.81
N VAL A 60 -20.56 10.08 -1.72
CA VAL A 60 -21.47 11.09 -1.14
C VAL A 60 -21.81 12.16 -2.18
N TRP A 61 -20.81 12.71 -2.85
CA TRP A 61 -21.01 13.69 -3.92
C TRP A 61 -21.90 13.13 -5.04
N ALA A 62 -21.58 11.92 -5.52
CA ALA A 62 -22.32 11.21 -6.56
C ALA A 62 -23.80 10.98 -6.18
N THR A 63 -24.08 10.62 -4.93
CA THR A 63 -25.46 10.44 -4.44
C THR A 63 -26.22 11.75 -4.28
N MET A 64 -25.55 12.84 -3.91
CA MET A 64 -26.16 14.16 -3.74
C MET A 64 -26.42 14.86 -5.08
N ALA A 65 -25.41 14.91 -5.95
CA ALA A 65 -25.50 15.58 -7.23
C ALA A 65 -26.35 14.80 -8.24
N ARG A 66 -26.51 13.48 -8.05
CA ARG A 66 -27.19 12.56 -8.97
C ARG A 66 -26.95 12.92 -10.45
N PRO A 67 -25.68 13.04 -10.89
CA PRO A 67 -25.36 13.61 -12.20
C PRO A 67 -25.88 12.79 -13.40
N TRP A 68 -26.31 11.55 -13.13
CA TRP A 68 -26.95 10.62 -14.06
C TRP A 68 -28.48 10.74 -14.09
N VAL A 69 -29.07 11.65 -13.34
CA VAL A 69 -30.48 12.00 -13.50
C VAL A 69 -30.57 12.99 -14.67
N GLU A 70 -31.17 12.53 -15.76
CA GLU A 70 -31.56 13.39 -16.86
C GLU A 70 -32.41 14.55 -16.29
N PRO A 71 -32.04 15.83 -16.54
CA PRO A 71 -32.90 16.93 -16.16
C PRO A 71 -34.29 16.70 -16.74
N PRO A 72 -35.38 16.88 -15.97
CA PRO A 72 -36.72 16.76 -16.52
C PRO A 72 -36.78 17.66 -17.75
N SER A 73 -37.02 17.05 -18.90
CA SER A 73 -37.00 17.75 -20.18
C SER A 73 -38.09 18.82 -20.13
N ASP A 74 -37.68 20.10 -20.10
CA ASP A 74 -38.56 21.28 -20.14
C ASP A 74 -39.40 21.37 -21.43
N THR A 75 -39.36 20.35 -22.29
CA THR A 75 -40.04 20.26 -23.58
C THR A 75 -41.38 19.55 -23.52
N THR A 76 -42.03 19.50 -22.35
CA THR A 76 -43.49 19.33 -22.34
C THR A 76 -44.11 20.72 -22.24
N PRO A 77 -44.63 21.31 -23.34
CA PRO A 77 -45.39 22.55 -23.23
C PRO A 77 -46.50 22.32 -22.21
N PRO A 78 -46.77 23.29 -21.31
CA PRO A 78 -47.80 23.11 -20.31
C PRO A 78 -49.10 22.79 -21.03
N LEU A 79 -49.71 21.64 -20.69
CA LEU A 79 -51.08 21.32 -21.06
C LEU A 79 -51.99 22.32 -20.34
N THR A 80 -52.13 23.53 -20.89
CA THR A 80 -53.18 24.48 -20.54
C THR A 80 -54.47 23.97 -21.18
N GLY A 81 -55.00 22.89 -20.61
CA GLY A 81 -56.26 22.26 -21.00
C GLY A 81 -57.28 22.41 -19.88
N TRP A 82 -57.69 23.64 -19.62
CA TRP A 82 -58.94 24.02 -18.96
C TRP A 82 -59.53 25.19 -19.74
#